data_AF-A0A3D2VDY1-F1
#
_entry.id   AF-A0A3D2VDY1-F1
#
_cell.length_a   1.000
_cell.length_b   1.000
_cell.length_c   1.000
_cell.angle_alpha   90.00
_cell.angle_beta   90.00
_cell.angle_gamma   90.00
#
_symmetry.space_group_name_H-M   'P 1'
#
loop_
_entity.id
_entity.type
_entity.pdbx_description
1 polymer ?
#
loop_
_entity_poly.entity_id
_entity_poly.type
_entity_poly.pdbx_seq_one_letter_code
_entity_poly.pdbx_strand_id
1 'polypeptide(L)'
;RATSAAPAVIKRVLDIGPLGMMVPNVRSVQEARDVVAACRYGPDGFRGAAPALLRATSYGEQVADYERWMAEEFLLIIQIESNEAVSDIEAITAVEGIDMLFIGPID
;
A
#
# COMPACT_ATOMS: atom_id res chain seq x y z
N ARG A 1 -1.24 -2.69 10.24
CA ARG A 1 0.11 -2.15 9.99
C ARG A 1 0.98 -3.26 9.44
N ALA A 2 1.62 -3.07 8.29
CA ALA A 2 2.60 -4.00 7.75
C ALA A 2 3.87 -4.02 8.63
N THR A 3 4.69 -5.06 8.52
CA THR A 3 5.97 -5.14 9.26
C THR A 3 7.10 -4.37 8.57
N SER A 4 6.99 -4.10 7.27
CA SER A 4 7.90 -3.26 6.49
C SER A 4 7.26 -2.82 5.17
N ALA A 5 7.91 -1.88 4.47
CA ALA A 5 7.55 -1.46 3.11
C ALA A 5 7.95 -2.47 2.01
N ALA A 6 8.47 -3.65 2.37
CA ALA A 6 8.92 -4.63 1.39
C ALA A 6 7.75 -5.14 0.53
N PRO A 7 7.87 -5.20 -0.81
CA PRO A 7 6.79 -5.67 -1.69
C PRO A 7 6.25 -7.06 -1.35
N ALA A 8 7.12 -7.97 -0.87
CA ALA A 8 6.70 -9.30 -0.44
C ALA A 8 5.78 -9.26 0.78
N VAL A 9 6.01 -8.34 1.72
CA VAL A 9 5.16 -8.14 2.90
C VAL A 9 3.83 -7.53 2.48
N ILE A 10 3.88 -6.46 1.69
CA ILE A 10 2.69 -5.77 1.15
C ILE A 10 1.78 -6.77 0.43
N LYS A 11 2.33 -7.55 -0.52
CA LYS A 11 1.58 -8.57 -1.25
C LYS A 11 0.87 -9.53 -0.28
N ARG A 12 1.59 -10.11 0.68
CA ARG A 12 1.02 -11.08 1.62
C ARG A 12 -0.08 -10.48 2.48
N VAL A 13 0.08 -9.23 2.91
CA VAL A 13 -0.96 -8.52 3.67
C VAL A 13 -2.20 -8.34 2.80
N LEU A 14 -2.04 -7.85 1.57
CA LEU A 14 -3.17 -7.62 0.66
C LEU A 14 -3.85 -8.91 0.20
N ASP A 15 -3.14 -10.02 0.08
CA ASP A 15 -3.70 -11.33 -0.28
C ASP A 15 -4.66 -11.86 0.81
N ILE A 16 -4.51 -11.37 2.05
CA ILE A 16 -5.44 -11.60 3.16
C ILE A 16 -6.63 -10.63 3.07
N GLY A 17 -6.69 -9.64 2.19
CA GLY A 17 -7.86 -8.76 2.00
C GLY A 17 -8.27 -7.90 3.20
N PRO A 18 -7.37 -7.09 3.78
CA PRO A 18 -7.74 -6.08 4.77
C PRO A 18 -8.48 -4.90 4.12
N LEU A 19 -9.24 -4.15 4.92
CA LEU A 19 -9.90 -2.92 4.47
C LEU A 19 -8.92 -1.76 4.23
N GLY A 20 -7.73 -1.84 4.82
CA GLY A 20 -6.69 -0.84 4.67
C GLY A 20 -5.36 -1.33 5.25
N MET A 21 -4.29 -0.63 4.93
CA MET A 21 -2.94 -0.96 5.37
C MET A 21 -2.15 0.31 5.69
N MET A 22 -1.53 0.31 6.87
CA MET A 22 -0.49 1.29 7.22
C MET A 22 0.89 0.70 7.01
N VAL A 23 1.73 1.41 6.26
CA VAL A 23 3.11 1.01 5.93
C VAL A 23 4.09 1.86 6.76
N PRO A 24 4.90 1.21 7.62
CA PRO A 24 5.88 1.92 8.44
C PRO A 24 7.13 2.30 7.64
N ASN A 25 7.88 3.23 8.19
CA ASN A 25 9.29 3.49 7.89
C ASN A 25 9.59 3.91 6.45
N VAL A 26 8.65 4.61 5.82
CA VAL A 26 8.84 5.19 4.48
C VAL A 26 9.65 6.48 4.60
N ARG A 27 10.81 6.51 3.96
CA ARG A 27 11.82 7.56 4.14
C ARG A 27 11.94 8.54 2.97
N SER A 28 11.35 8.23 1.82
CA SER A 28 11.52 9.04 0.61
C SER A 28 10.29 9.00 -0.29
N VAL A 29 10.19 9.99 -1.18
CA VAL A 29 9.14 10.05 -2.22
C VAL A 29 9.16 8.81 -3.11
N GLN A 30 10.35 8.30 -3.46
CA GLN A 30 10.48 7.11 -4.30
C GLN A 30 9.96 5.87 -3.57
N GLU A 31 10.30 5.70 -2.29
CA GLU A 31 9.78 4.59 -1.49
C GLU A 31 8.25 4.67 -1.35
N ALA A 32 7.68 5.87 -1.18
CA ALA A 32 6.22 6.05 -1.17
C ALA A 32 5.58 5.60 -2.49
N ARG A 33 6.16 5.96 -3.64
CA ARG A 33 5.70 5.50 -4.96
C ARG A 33 5.82 3.98 -5.12
N ASP A 34 6.92 3.41 -4.64
CA ASP A 34 7.15 1.96 -4.68
C ASP A 34 6.13 1.21 -3.82
N VAL A 35 5.72 1.77 -2.68
CA VAL A 35 4.64 1.22 -1.84
C VAL A 35 3.30 1.23 -2.57
N VAL A 36 2.93 2.34 -3.23
CA VAL A 36 1.70 2.42 -4.04
C VAL A 36 1.74 1.38 -5.17
N ALA A 37 2.84 1.33 -5.92
CA ALA A 37 3.01 0.38 -7.01
C ALA A 37 3.03 -1.09 -6.54
N ALA A 38 3.51 -1.37 -5.32
CA ALA A 38 3.44 -2.70 -4.72
C ALA A 38 2.00 -3.11 -4.33
N CYS A 39 1.08 -2.16 -4.18
CA CYS A 39 -0.32 -2.44 -3.91
C CYS A 39 -1.13 -2.75 -5.17
N ARG A 40 -0.70 -2.26 -6.33
CA ARG A 40 -1.42 -2.33 -7.61
C ARG A 40 -0.90 -3.46 -8.51
N TYR A 41 -1.80 -4.08 -9.27
CA TYR A 41 -1.44 -4.97 -10.37
C TYR A 41 -0.89 -4.17 -11.56
N GLY A 42 -0.22 -4.85 -12.50
CA GLY A 42 0.19 -4.21 -13.75
C GLY A 42 -1.04 -3.77 -14.57
N PRO A 43 -0.98 -2.63 -15.28
CA PRO A 43 0.21 -1.81 -15.59
C PRO A 43 0.57 -0.76 -14.53
N ASP A 44 -0.29 -0.46 -13.57
CA ASP A 44 -0.13 0.65 -12.62
C ASP A 44 0.75 0.31 -11.41
N GLY A 45 1.31 -0.90 -11.39
CA GLY A 45 2.13 -1.42 -10.33
C GLY A 45 2.78 -2.75 -10.69
N PHE A 46 3.28 -3.43 -9.67
CA PHE A 46 4.02 -4.69 -9.81
C PHE A 46 3.63 -5.75 -8.78
N ARG A 47 2.44 -5.64 -8.17
CA ARG A 47 1.89 -6.70 -7.31
C ARG A 47 1.76 -7.98 -8.14
N GLY A 48 2.31 -9.08 -7.62
CA GLY A 48 2.16 -10.38 -8.29
C GLY A 48 0.71 -10.86 -8.27
N ALA A 49 0.15 -11.13 -9.45
CA ALA A 49 -1.24 -11.57 -9.62
C ALA A 49 -1.41 -13.08 -9.38
N ALA A 50 -2.31 -13.44 -8.48
CA ALA A 50 -2.84 -14.79 -8.33
C ALA A 50 -4.30 -14.76 -7.85
N PRO A 51 -5.17 -13.91 -8.43
CA PRO A 51 -6.46 -13.53 -7.84
C PRO A 51 -7.41 -14.71 -7.62
N ALA A 52 -7.26 -15.81 -8.36
CA ALA A 52 -8.06 -17.02 -8.16
C ALA A 52 -7.76 -17.79 -6.85
N LEU A 53 -6.68 -17.45 -6.13
CA LEU A 53 -6.21 -18.19 -4.94
C LEU A 53 -6.30 -17.38 -3.63
N LEU A 54 -6.69 -16.11 -3.70
CA LEU A 54 -6.56 -15.18 -2.58
C LEU A 54 -7.80 -15.21 -1.68
N ARG A 55 -7.61 -15.01 -0.37
CA ARG A 55 -8.74 -14.77 0.54
C ARG A 55 -9.46 -13.47 0.15
N ALA A 56 -8.68 -12.48 -0.29
CA ALA A 56 -9.14 -11.16 -0.67
C ALA A 56 -10.21 -11.15 -1.77
N THR A 57 -10.20 -12.16 -2.65
CA THR A 57 -11.12 -12.30 -3.78
C THR A 57 -12.17 -13.39 -3.56
N SER A 58 -12.39 -13.79 -2.30
CA SER A 58 -13.25 -14.95 -1.95
C SER A 58 -12.84 -16.21 -2.72
N TYR A 59 -11.53 -16.50 -2.75
CA TYR A 59 -10.95 -17.65 -3.47
C TYR A 59 -11.30 -17.67 -4.97
N GLY A 60 -11.33 -16.49 -5.59
CA GLY A 60 -11.56 -16.31 -7.02
C GLY A 60 -13.01 -16.01 -7.41
N GLU A 61 -13.97 -16.04 -6.49
CA GLU A 61 -15.37 -15.73 -6.79
C GLU A 61 -15.60 -14.24 -7.09
N GLN A 62 -14.79 -13.34 -6.52
CA GLN A 62 -15.03 -11.89 -6.52
C GLN A 62 -13.83 -11.10 -7.05
N VAL A 63 -13.14 -11.61 -8.08
CA VAL A 63 -11.93 -10.97 -8.60
C VAL A 63 -12.20 -9.54 -9.09
N ALA A 64 -13.21 -9.36 -9.94
CA ALA A 64 -13.53 -8.05 -10.52
C ALA A 64 -14.03 -7.04 -9.47
N ASP A 65 -14.81 -7.51 -8.50
CA ASP A 65 -15.31 -6.65 -7.41
C ASP A 65 -14.17 -6.23 -6.48
N TYR A 66 -13.24 -7.15 -6.18
CA TYR A 66 -12.06 -6.84 -5.37
C TYR A 66 -11.12 -5.86 -6.07
N GLU A 67 -10.88 -6.01 -7.37
CA GLU A 67 -10.06 -5.07 -8.14
C GLU A 67 -10.66 -3.66 -8.15
N ARG A 68 -11.98 -3.55 -8.33
CA ARG A 68 -12.68 -2.27 -8.25
C ARG A 68 -12.60 -1.67 -6.85
N TRP A 69 -12.88 -2.46 -5.83
CA TRP A 69 -12.81 -2.03 -4.44
C TRP A 69 -11.40 -1.57 -4.05
N MET A 70 -10.35 -2.27 -4.51
CA MET A 70 -8.95 -1.86 -4.31
C MET A 70 -8.62 -0.52 -4.95
N ALA A 71 -9.30 -0.13 -6.04
CA ALA A 71 -9.09 1.14 -6.72
C ALA A 71 -9.89 2.29 -6.10
N GLU A 72 -11.06 2.00 -5.53
CA GLU A 72 -12.02 3.02 -5.09
C GLU A 72 -12.08 3.21 -3.57
N GLU A 73 -11.79 2.17 -2.78
CA GLU A 73 -12.16 2.12 -1.35
C GLU A 73 -11.03 1.67 -0.41
N PHE A 74 -9.97 1.04 -0.92
CA PHE A 74 -8.86 0.55 -0.09
C PHE A 74 -8.05 1.70 0.52
N LEU A 75 -7.89 1.71 1.84
CA LEU A 75 -7.15 2.76 2.56
C LEU A 75 -5.65 2.44 2.68
N LEU A 76 -4.81 3.18 1.97
CA LEU A 76 -3.36 3.16 2.10
C LEU A 76 -2.85 4.32 2.97
N ILE A 77 -2.21 3.97 4.09
CA ILE A 77 -1.64 4.93 5.04
C ILE A 77 -0.11 4.80 5.02
N ILE A 78 0.60 5.92 4.87
CA ILE A 78 2.05 5.98 5.03
C ILE A 78 2.41 6.59 6.38
N GLN A 79 3.29 5.93 7.11
CA GLN A 79 3.79 6.44 8.39
C GLN A 79 5.03 7.32 8.15
N ILE A 80 4.97 8.56 8.63
CA ILE A 80 6.06 9.53 8.64
C ILE A 80 6.73 9.49 10.00
N GLU A 81 7.96 8.99 10.02
CA GLU A 81 8.70 8.65 11.26
C GLU A 81 10.22 8.81 11.10
N SER A 82 10.65 9.69 10.19
CA SER A 82 12.07 9.99 10.01
C SER A 82 12.28 11.43 9.53
N ASN A 83 13.47 12.00 9.81
CA ASN A 83 13.82 13.35 9.37
C ASN A 83 13.85 13.47 7.84
N GLU A 84 14.25 12.41 7.14
CA GLU A 84 14.24 12.33 5.68
C GLU A 84 12.80 12.43 5.15
N ALA A 85 11.88 11.66 5.73
CA ALA A 85 10.47 11.69 5.36
C ALA A 85 9.83 13.07 5.62
N VAL A 86 10.21 13.73 6.73
CA VAL A 86 9.75 15.10 7.04
C VAL A 86 10.30 16.11 6.04
N SER A 87 11.55 15.95 5.58
CA SER A 87 12.16 16.86 4.60
C SER A 87 11.52 16.75 3.22
N ASP A 88 10.97 15.58 2.88
CA ASP A 88 10.30 15.29 1.62
C ASP A 88 8.76 15.35 1.72
N ILE A 89 8.21 15.85 2.84
CA ILE A 89 6.79 15.65 3.18
C ILE A 89 5.83 16.17 2.11
N GLU A 90 6.08 17.35 1.53
CA GLU A 90 5.24 17.90 0.46
C GLU A 90 5.23 16.98 -0.77
N ALA A 91 6.40 16.46 -1.15
CA ALA A 91 6.52 15.58 -2.29
C ALA A 91 5.90 14.20 -2.01
N ILE A 92 5.97 13.70 -0.77
CA ILE A 92 5.27 12.48 -0.34
C ILE A 92 3.75 12.69 -0.37
N THR A 93 3.24 13.82 0.14
CA THR A 93 1.79 14.12 0.09
C THR A 93 1.23 14.22 -1.33
N ALA A 94 2.08 14.54 -2.30
CA ALA A 94 1.71 14.66 -3.71
C ALA A 94 1.72 13.30 -4.46
N VAL A 95 2.12 12.20 -3.82
CA VAL A 95 2.11 10.88 -4.45
C VAL A 95 0.67 10.36 -4.52
N GLU A 96 0.20 10.18 -5.74
CA GLU A 96 -1.12 9.61 -6.02
C GLU A 96 -1.24 8.17 -5.48
N GLY A 97 -2.39 7.87 -4.86
CA GLY A 97 -2.69 6.56 -4.28
C GLY A 97 -2.32 6.41 -2.81
N ILE A 98 -1.79 7.46 -2.16
CA ILE A 98 -1.70 7.56 -0.70
C ILE A 98 -2.92 8.32 -0.19
N ASP A 99 -3.68 7.72 0.71
CA ASP A 99 -4.91 8.31 1.23
C ASP A 99 -4.69 9.09 2.52
N MET A 100 -3.67 8.72 3.31
CA MET A 100 -3.39 9.32 4.59
C MET A 100 -1.91 9.24 4.95
N LEU A 101 -1.40 10.31 5.57
CA LEU A 101 -0.14 10.28 6.30
C LEU A 101 -0.40 10.19 7.81
N PHE A 102 0.33 9.30 8.47
CA PHE A 102 0.28 9.10 9.92
C PHE A 102 1.62 9.49 10.53
N ILE A 103 1.62 10.35 11.56
CA ILE A 103 2.85 10.75 12.26
C ILE A 103 3.14 9.69 13.34
N GLY A 104 4.31 9.07 13.29
CA GLY A 104 4.81 8.17 14.34
C GLY A 104 5.69 8.94 15.34
N PRO A 105 5.17 9.39 16.49
CA PRO A 105 5.90 10.35 17.35
C PRO A 105 7.00 9.73 18.23
N ILE A 106 7.06 8.41 18.33
CA ILE A 106 8.02 7.69 19.19
C ILE A 106 9.32 7.37 18.43
N ASP A 107 9.21 7.21 17.12
CA ASP A 107 10.29 6.92 16.17
C ASP A 107 11.04 8.21 15.80
#